data_AF-A0A925W118-F1
#
_entry.id   AF-A0A925W118-F1
#
_cell.length_a   1.000
_cell.length_b   1.000
_cell.length_c   1.000
_cell.angle_alpha   90.00
_cell.angle_beta   90.00
_cell.angle_gamma   90.00
#
_symmetry.space_group_name_H-M   'P 1'
#
loop_
_entity.id
_entity.type
_entity.pdbx_description
1 polymer ?
#
loop_
_entity_poly.entity_id
_entity_poly.type
_entity_poly.pdbx_seq_one_letter_code
_entity_poly.pdbx_strand_id
1 'polypeptide(L)'
;MRKNKQLIVLGDRVLVKAEEGDQRTKVGLYLPPSAIDNQAVQGGEIVSAGPGLALPDLTDQSEEPWRISGNGREARFVPMQAVPGDFALFFRKAAVEITFENELYLVVPQSAILALVRSADEDDDEHEDY
;
A
#
# COMPACT_ATOMS: atom_id res chain seq x y z
N MET A 1 -0.52 -9.47 -28.93
CA MET A 1 -0.88 -8.81 -27.66
C MET A 1 0.21 -9.07 -26.63
N ARG A 2 0.80 -8.02 -26.04
CA ARG A 2 1.53 -8.17 -24.77
C ARG A 2 0.48 -8.47 -23.70
N LYS A 3 0.63 -9.57 -22.96
CA LYS A 3 -0.20 -9.80 -21.77
C LYS A 3 0.24 -8.75 -20.76
N ASN A 4 -0.65 -7.81 -20.42
CA ASN A 4 -0.41 -6.85 -19.33
C ASN A 4 -0.27 -7.68 -18.05
N LYS A 5 0.93 -7.74 -17.49
CA LYS A 5 1.16 -8.48 -16.25
C LYS A 5 0.80 -7.54 -15.10
N GLN A 6 0.01 -8.04 -14.17
CA GLN A 6 -0.41 -7.27 -13.00
C GLN A 6 0.31 -7.80 -11.75
N LEU A 7 0.88 -6.89 -10.97
CA LEU A 7 1.38 -7.19 -9.62
C LEU A 7 0.19 -7.24 -8.66
N ILE A 8 0.00 -8.36 -7.99
CA ILE A 8 -1.05 -8.54 -6.97
C ILE A 8 -0.37 -8.56 -5.60
N VAL A 9 -0.80 -7.67 -4.72
CA VAL A 9 -0.27 -7.56 -3.35
C VAL A 9 -1.04 -8.50 -2.43
N LEU A 10 -0.32 -9.26 -1.60
CA LEU A 10 -0.90 -10.25 -0.70
C LEU A 10 -0.75 -9.83 0.78
N GLY A 11 -1.79 -10.11 1.56
CA GLY A 11 -1.87 -9.80 2.99
C GLY A 11 -1.99 -8.31 3.27
N ASP A 12 -1.35 -7.87 4.35
CA ASP A 12 -1.33 -6.50 4.88
C ASP A 12 -0.21 -5.64 4.27
N ARG A 13 0.04 -5.78 2.96
CA ARG A 13 1.12 -5.06 2.26
C ARG A 13 0.55 -4.03 1.29
N VAL A 14 1.36 -3.03 0.98
CA VAL A 14 1.13 -2.07 -0.10
C VAL A 14 2.29 -2.10 -1.08
N LEU A 15 1.97 -1.88 -2.35
CA LEU A 15 2.91 -1.65 -3.43
C LEU A 15 3.01 -0.15 -3.65
N VAL A 16 4.22 0.38 -3.53
CA VAL A 16 4.53 1.80 -3.64
C VAL A 16 5.50 2.02 -4.78
N LYS A 17 5.26 3.07 -5.59
CA LYS A 17 6.23 3.57 -6.56
C LYS A 17 7.09 4.63 -5.85
N ALA A 18 8.40 4.40 -5.82
CA ALA A 18 9.34 5.32 -5.19
C ALA A 18 9.39 6.64 -5.98
N GLU A 19 9.42 7.77 -5.26
CA GLU A 19 9.64 9.07 -5.90
C GLU A 19 11.12 9.21 -6.29
N GLU A 20 11.41 9.62 -7.54
CA GLU A 20 12.78 9.77 -8.07
C GLU A 20 13.59 10.91 -7.39
N GLY A 21 12.97 11.64 -6.45
CA GLY A 21 13.49 12.85 -5.82
C GLY A 21 14.50 12.67 -4.68
N ASP A 22 14.68 11.47 -4.12
CA ASP A 22 15.52 11.27 -2.92
C ASP A 22 17.03 11.52 -3.15
N GLN A 23 17.47 11.65 -4.41
CA GLN A 23 18.87 11.93 -4.75
C GLN A 23 19.20 13.42 -4.87
N ARG A 24 18.20 14.31 -4.97
CA ARG A 24 18.40 15.76 -5.14
C ARG A 24 17.57 16.55 -4.14
N THR A 25 18.25 17.27 -3.25
CA THR A 25 17.57 18.26 -2.39
C THR A 25 16.92 19.35 -3.25
N LYS A 26 15.89 20.03 -2.72
CA LYS A 26 15.21 21.18 -3.39
C LYS A 26 16.16 22.31 -3.84
N VAL A 27 17.40 22.32 -3.33
CA VAL A 27 18.47 23.29 -3.64
C VAL A 27 19.50 22.76 -4.65
N GLY A 28 19.29 21.60 -5.26
CA GLY A 28 20.18 21.03 -6.29
C GLY A 28 21.48 20.41 -5.75
N LEU A 29 21.64 20.29 -4.43
CA LEU A 29 22.75 19.55 -3.84
C LEU A 29 22.50 18.05 -3.92
N TYR A 30 23.52 17.34 -4.40
CA TYR A 30 23.58 15.89 -4.40
C TYR A 30 23.91 15.41 -2.99
N LEU A 31 23.06 14.56 -2.43
CA LEU A 31 23.32 13.95 -1.13
C LEU A 31 24.36 12.84 -1.28
N PRO A 32 25.38 12.78 -0.40
CA PRO A 32 26.25 11.61 -0.36
C PRO A 32 25.41 10.37 -0.01
N PRO A 33 25.79 9.16 -0.49
CA PRO A 33 25.04 7.93 -0.24
C PRO A 33 24.76 7.69 1.25
N SER A 34 25.69 8.05 2.13
CA SER A 34 25.57 7.95 3.58
C SER A 34 24.48 8.83 4.20
N ALA A 35 24.10 9.94 3.55
CA ALA A 35 23.02 10.80 4.04
C ALA A 35 21.65 10.22 3.65
N ILE A 36 21.53 9.67 2.44
CA ILE A 36 20.33 9.00 1.94
C ILE A 36 20.05 7.75 2.79
N ASP A 37 21.08 6.99 3.15
CA ASP A 37 20.95 5.80 4.00
C ASP A 37 20.61 6.09 5.46
N ASN A 38 20.94 7.29 5.96
CA ASN A 38 20.52 7.73 7.29
C ASN A 38 19.07 8.23 7.33
N GLN A 39 18.43 8.42 6.18
CA GLN A 39 17.03 8.79 6.09
C GLN A 39 16.17 7.57 6.45
N ALA A 40 15.67 7.57 7.69
CA ALA A 40 14.88 6.45 8.22
C ALA A 40 13.49 6.34 7.57
N VAL A 41 13.01 7.43 6.96
CA VAL A 41 11.68 7.56 6.36
C VAL A 41 11.83 7.89 4.88
N GLN A 42 11.00 7.27 4.05
CA GLN A 42 10.90 7.48 2.61
C GLN A 42 9.42 7.70 2.23
N GLY A 43 9.20 8.43 1.14
CA GLY A 43 7.89 8.68 0.55
C GLY A 43 7.70 8.00 -0.81
N GLY A 44 6.45 7.76 -1.18
CA GLY A 44 6.09 7.30 -2.52
C GLY A 44 4.58 7.13 -2.72
N GLU A 45 4.17 6.95 -3.97
CA GLU A 45 2.77 6.81 -4.38
C GLU A 45 2.31 5.34 -4.29
N ILE A 46 1.14 5.08 -3.70
CA ILE A 46 0.59 3.72 -3.59
C ILE A 46 -0.05 3.32 -4.92
N VAL A 47 0.43 2.22 -5.48
CA VAL A 47 -0.06 1.64 -6.75
C VAL A 47 -1.11 0.57 -6.48
N SER A 48 -0.95 -0.19 -5.39
CA SER A 48 -1.88 -1.26 -5.02
C SER A 48 -1.81 -1.56 -3.53
N ALA A 49 -2.93 -1.92 -2.93
CA ALA A 49 -3.01 -2.37 -1.54
C ALA A 49 -3.53 -3.82 -1.50
N GLY A 50 -3.00 -4.61 -0.58
CA GLY A 50 -3.46 -5.97 -0.34
C GLY A 50 -4.85 -6.04 0.30
N PRO A 51 -5.40 -7.24 0.54
CA PRO A 51 -6.70 -7.41 1.19
C PRO A 51 -6.71 -7.03 2.68
N GLY A 52 -5.54 -6.87 3.31
CA GLY A 52 -5.39 -6.54 4.73
C GLY A 52 -5.17 -7.74 5.64
N LEU A 53 -5.42 -7.57 6.94
CA LEU A 53 -5.16 -8.59 7.95
C LEU A 53 -6.33 -9.58 8.01
N ALA A 54 -6.06 -10.87 7.81
CA ALA A 54 -7.05 -11.92 7.95
C ALA A 54 -7.44 -12.07 9.43
N LEU A 55 -8.73 -11.89 9.74
CA LEU A 55 -9.27 -12.21 11.06
C LEU A 55 -9.54 -13.71 11.12
N PRO A 56 -9.18 -14.38 12.23
CA PRO A 56 -9.62 -15.74 12.47
C PRO A 56 -11.16 -15.74 12.54
N ASP A 57 -11.77 -16.74 11.92
CA ASP A 57 -13.22 -16.91 11.97
C ASP A 57 -13.62 -17.27 13.41
N LEU A 58 -14.26 -16.34 14.10
CA LEU A 58 -14.73 -16.54 15.48
C LEU A 58 -16.00 -17.38 15.56
N THR A 59 -16.59 -17.78 14.42
CA THR A 59 -17.80 -18.62 14.40
C THR A 59 -17.55 -20.08 14.78
N ASP A 60 -16.28 -20.50 14.91
CA ASP A 60 -15.88 -21.88 15.20
C ASP A 60 -16.14 -22.35 16.65
N GLN A 61 -16.71 -21.51 17.53
CA GLN A 61 -17.09 -21.91 18.89
C GLN A 61 -18.59 -22.16 19.10
N SER A 62 -19.45 -21.89 18.11
CA SER A 62 -20.90 -21.83 18.37
C SER A 62 -21.84 -22.59 17.42
N GLU A 63 -21.40 -23.18 16.31
CA GLU A 63 -22.34 -23.88 15.41
C GLU A 63 -21.92 -25.32 15.05
N GLU A 64 -22.92 -26.18 15.04
CA GLU A 64 -22.86 -27.64 15.05
C GLU A 64 -22.15 -28.22 13.80
N PRO A 65 -21.29 -29.26 13.93
CA PRO A 65 -20.40 -29.76 12.86
C PRO A 65 -21.04 -30.23 11.54
N TRP A 66 -22.37 -30.30 11.47
CA TRP A 66 -23.12 -30.90 10.36
C TRP A 66 -23.81 -29.89 9.43
N ARG A 67 -23.78 -28.58 9.74
CA ARG A 67 -24.28 -27.52 8.84
C ARG A 67 -23.26 -27.19 7.75
N ILE A 68 -22.94 -28.18 6.93
CA ILE A 68 -22.25 -27.97 5.66
C ILE A 68 -23.32 -27.47 4.67
N SER A 69 -23.63 -26.18 4.71
CA SER A 69 -24.48 -25.53 3.72
C SER A 69 -23.84 -24.24 3.23
N GLY A 70 -23.08 -24.38 2.15
CA GLY A 70 -23.38 -23.59 0.95
C GLY A 70 -22.63 -22.29 0.70
N ASN A 71 -22.00 -21.64 1.68
CA ASN A 71 -21.16 -20.46 1.39
C ASN A 71 -19.74 -20.70 1.90
N GLY A 72 -18.77 -20.59 0.99
CA GLY A 72 -17.36 -20.74 1.29
C GLY A 72 -16.96 -19.90 2.49
N ARG A 73 -16.07 -20.44 3.32
CA ARG A 73 -15.42 -19.72 4.43
C ARG A 73 -14.76 -18.45 3.89
N GLU A 74 -15.51 -17.35 3.85
CA GLU A 74 -14.98 -16.05 3.47
C GLU A 74 -14.10 -15.56 4.61
N ALA A 75 -12.80 -15.59 4.38
CA ALA A 75 -11.85 -14.96 5.28
C ALA A 75 -12.25 -13.48 5.42
N ARG A 76 -12.64 -13.09 6.64
CA ARG A 76 -12.95 -11.70 6.95
C ARG A 76 -11.63 -10.97 7.12
N PHE A 77 -11.43 -9.87 6.39
CA PHE A 77 -10.23 -9.06 6.51
C PHE A 77 -10.54 -7.73 7.18
N VAL A 78 -9.60 -7.20 7.98
CA VAL A 78 -9.58 -5.77 8.29
C VAL A 78 -9.11 -5.06 7.03
N PRO A 79 -9.91 -4.14 6.45
CA PRO A 79 -9.55 -3.48 5.20
C PRO A 79 -8.29 -2.63 5.37
N MET A 80 -7.49 -2.55 4.29
CA MET A 80 -6.36 -1.63 4.24
C MET A 80 -6.86 -0.18 4.34
N GLN A 81 -6.19 0.64 5.14
CA GLN A 81 -6.44 2.09 5.18
C GLN A 81 -5.89 2.81 3.95
N ALA A 82 -4.84 2.24 3.35
CA ALA A 82 -4.19 2.73 2.15
C ALA A 82 -5.02 2.41 0.91
N VAL A 83 -5.23 3.42 0.06
CA VAL A 83 -5.93 3.31 -1.23
C VAL A 83 -4.94 3.61 -2.36
N PRO A 84 -5.07 2.97 -3.54
CA PRO A 84 -4.29 3.37 -4.72
C PRO A 84 -4.44 4.87 -5.01
N GLY A 85 -3.34 5.55 -5.28
CA GLY A 85 -3.27 7.00 -5.45
C GLY A 85 -2.93 7.79 -4.18
N ASP A 86 -3.01 7.19 -2.99
CA ASP A 86 -2.52 7.83 -1.77
C ASP A 86 -0.98 7.98 -1.81
N PHE A 87 -0.45 9.06 -1.23
CA PHE A 87 0.98 9.20 -1.01
C PHE A 87 1.35 8.71 0.40
N ALA A 88 2.18 7.68 0.50
CA ALA A 88 2.57 7.07 1.76
C ALA A 88 3.94 7.56 2.23
N LEU A 89 4.03 7.88 3.53
CA LEU A 89 5.28 8.03 4.25
C LEU A 89 5.52 6.76 5.08
N PHE A 90 6.67 6.11 4.92
CA PHE A 90 6.95 4.83 5.57
C PHE A 90 8.42 4.67 5.94
N PHE A 91 8.71 3.70 6.82
CA PHE A 91 10.09 3.37 7.18
C PHE A 91 10.84 2.68 6.02
N ARG A 92 11.92 3.30 5.57
CA ARG A 92 12.77 2.78 4.47
C ARG A 92 13.29 1.37 4.76
N LYS A 93 13.69 1.10 6.01
CA LYS A 93 14.23 -0.20 6.45
C LYS A 93 13.25 -1.36 6.37
N ALA A 94 11.94 -1.09 6.35
CA ALA A 94 10.90 -2.10 6.28
C ALA A 94 10.41 -2.33 4.83
N ALA A 95 10.83 -1.48 3.88
CA ALA A 95 10.48 -1.59 2.48
C ALA A 95 11.36 -2.64 1.80
N VAL A 96 10.74 -3.45 0.93
CA VAL A 96 11.44 -4.40 0.07
C VAL A 96 11.40 -3.90 -1.36
N GLU A 97 12.56 -3.68 -1.96
CA GLU A 97 12.67 -3.26 -3.36
C GLU A 97 12.43 -4.44 -4.30
N ILE A 98 11.54 -4.26 -5.28
CA ILE A 98 11.29 -5.22 -6.35
C ILE A 98 11.39 -4.52 -7.70
N THR A 99 11.92 -5.21 -8.69
CA THR A 99 11.93 -4.72 -10.08
C THR A 99 10.94 -5.52 -10.91
N PHE A 100 10.00 -4.83 -11.55
CA PHE A 100 8.98 -5.44 -12.39
C PHE A 100 8.82 -4.64 -13.66
N GLU A 101 8.87 -5.32 -14.81
CA GLU A 101 8.79 -4.69 -16.14
C GLU A 101 9.76 -3.50 -16.34
N ASN A 102 10.94 -3.59 -15.72
CA ASN A 102 12.01 -2.57 -15.77
C ASN A 102 11.68 -1.27 -15.00
N GLU A 103 10.69 -1.32 -14.11
CA GLU A 103 10.38 -0.28 -13.13
C GLU A 103 10.65 -0.79 -11.70
N LEU A 104 11.10 0.11 -10.82
CA LEU A 104 11.35 -0.17 -9.41
C LEU A 104 10.09 0.12 -8.59
N TYR A 105 9.69 -0.85 -7.78
CA TYR A 105 8.61 -0.73 -6.81
C TYR A 105 9.11 -1.10 -5.42
N LEU A 106 8.41 -0.61 -4.40
CA LEU A 106 8.65 -0.88 -3.00
C LEU A 106 7.44 -1.63 -2.44
N VAL A 107 7.66 -2.78 -1.83
CA VAL A 107 6.63 -3.48 -1.07
C VAL A 107 6.81 -3.12 0.40
N VAL A 108 5.78 -2.49 0.97
CA VAL A 108 5.82 -1.96 2.33
C VAL A 108 4.72 -2.62 3.16
N PRO A 109 5.01 -3.14 4.37
CA PRO A 109 3.96 -3.64 5.26
C PRO A 109 3.13 -2.47 5.82
N GLN A 110 1.83 -2.67 6.04
CA GLN A 110 0.94 -1.66 6.59
C GLN A 110 1.46 -1.09 7.93
N SER A 111 2.07 -1.94 8.76
CA SER A 111 2.66 -1.56 10.06
C SER A 111 3.85 -0.60 9.96
N ALA A 112 4.48 -0.47 8.79
CA ALA A 112 5.58 0.45 8.55
C ALA A 112 5.16 1.78 7.90
N ILE A 113 3.89 1.91 7.53
CA ILE A 113 3.31 3.16 7.03
C ILE A 113 3.06 4.07 8.24
N LEU A 114 3.63 5.28 8.18
CA LEU A 114 3.52 6.30 9.22
C LEU A 114 2.36 7.25 8.97
N ALA A 115 2.16 7.63 7.71
CA ALA A 115 1.10 8.55 7.30
C ALA A 115 0.73 8.33 5.84
N LEU A 116 -0.52 8.67 5.52
CA LEU A 116 -1.06 8.74 4.18
C LEU A 116 -1.47 10.20 3.91
N VAL A 117 -1.07 10.73 2.77
CA VAL A 117 -1.49 12.04 2.29
C VAL A 117 -2.47 11.82 1.15
N ARG A 118 -3.66 12.41 1.30
CA ARG A 118 -4.72 12.42 0.29
C ARG A 118 -5.13 13.87 0.04
N SER A 119 -5.10 14.29 -1.22
CA SER A 119 -5.63 15.60 -1.61
C SER A 119 -7.14 15.60 -1.41
N ALA A 120 -7.68 16.65 -0.80
CA ALA A 120 -9.11 16.75 -0.49
C ALA A 120 -9.94 17.37 -1.65
N ASP A 121 -9.30 17.67 -2.79
CA ASP A 121 -9.79 18.68 -3.72
C ASP A 121 -10.59 18.15 -4.93
N GLU A 122 -11.38 17.07 -4.80
CA GLU A 122 -12.25 16.62 -5.90
C GLU A 122 -13.72 16.34 -5.51
N ASP A 123 -14.13 16.56 -4.26
CA ASP A 123 -15.52 16.25 -3.83
C ASP A 123 -16.43 17.48 -3.56
N ASP A 124 -15.94 18.72 -3.70
CA ASP A 124 -16.71 19.94 -3.31
C ASP A 124 -17.21 20.82 -4.48
N ASP A 125 -16.98 20.48 -5.75
CA ASP A 125 -17.25 21.39 -6.89
C ASP A 125 -18.47 21.04 -7.80
N GLU A 126 -19.37 20.11 -7.44
CA GLU A 126 -20.48 19.73 -8.35
C GLU A 126 -21.93 19.95 -7.89
N HIS A 127 -22.20 20.60 -6.76
CA HIS A 127 -23.60 20.88 -6.37
C HIS A 127 -23.89 22.33 -5.94
N GLU A 128 -23.47 23.30 -6.77
CA GLU A 128 -24.17 24.58 -6.89
C GLU A 128 -24.61 24.78 -8.34
N ASP A 129 -25.66 24.07 -8.76
CA ASP A 129 -26.54 24.58 -9.79
C ASP A 129 -27.92 23.90 -9.70
N TYR A 130 -28.94 24.77 -9.66
CA TYR A 130 -30.41 24.59 -9.71
C TYR A 130 -31.20 24.44 -8.39
#